data_AF-A0A6J6UPT0-F1
#
_entry.id   AF-A0A6J6UPT0-F1
#
_cell.length_a   1.000
_cell.length_b   1.000
_cell.length_c   1.000
_cell.angle_alpha   90.00
_cell.angle_beta   90.00
_cell.angle_gamma   90.00
#
_symmetry.space_group_name_H-M   'P 1'
#
loop_
_entity.id
_entity.type
_entity.pdbx_description
1 polymer ?
#
loop_
_entity_poly.entity_id
_entity_poly.type
_entity_poly.pdbx_seq_one_letter_code
_entity_poly.pdbx_strand_id
1 'polypeptide(L)'
;MEPGFLDGVRDWRAMTPDRYESEFNMPLGHATGFAGGPLAALRNQNPELTHYETAVPGLYLTGAATFPGAGVWGASGRNCARVITDGRR
;
A
#
# COMPACT_ATOMS: atom_id res chain seq x y z
N MET A 1 -4.93 34.21 3.36
CA MET A 1 -3.57 33.79 3.70
C MET A 1 -3.03 34.79 4.71
N GLU A 2 -2.43 34.30 5.79
CA GLU A 2 -1.76 35.14 6.79
C GLU A 2 -0.63 35.95 6.11
N PRO A 3 -0.51 37.27 6.36
CA PRO A 3 0.62 38.04 5.90
C PRO A 3 1.96 37.42 6.36
N GLY A 4 2.93 37.29 5.45
CA GLY A 4 4.24 36.69 5.75
C GLY A 4 4.31 35.16 5.72
N PHE A 5 3.21 34.46 5.44
CA PHE A 5 3.19 32.99 5.34
C PHE A 5 4.20 32.46 4.31
N LEU A 6 4.27 33.09 3.13
CA LEU A 6 5.16 32.67 2.06
C LEU A 6 6.64 32.93 2.39
N ASP A 7 6.93 33.96 3.17
CA ASP A 7 8.30 34.30 3.59
C ASP A 7 8.91 33.24 4.53
N GLY A 8 8.07 32.39 5.14
CA GLY A 8 8.48 31.27 5.99
C GLY A 8 8.72 29.95 5.24
N VAL A 9 8.37 29.85 3.95
CA VAL A 9 8.54 28.62 3.17
C VAL A 9 10.01 28.45 2.79
N ARG A 10 10.70 27.52 3.45
CA ARG A 10 12.12 27.22 3.18
C ARG A 10 12.31 26.24 2.02
N ASP A 11 11.41 25.29 1.90
CA ASP A 11 11.43 24.25 0.87
C ASP A 11 10.00 23.82 0.56
N TRP A 12 9.77 23.36 -0.65
CA TRP A 12 8.49 22.86 -1.09
C TRP A 12 8.69 21.76 -2.13
N ARG A 13 7.74 20.83 -2.17
CA ARG A 13 7.75 19.77 -3.15
C ARG A 13 6.34 19.52 -3.67
N ALA A 14 6.17 19.56 -4.98
CA ALA A 14 4.97 19.07 -5.64
C ALA A 14 5.10 17.57 -5.92
N MET A 15 4.08 16.81 -5.53
CA MET A 15 3.98 15.39 -5.81
C MET A 15 3.05 15.18 -7.00
N THR A 16 3.63 15.07 -8.19
CA THR A 16 2.92 14.80 -9.45
C THR A 16 3.00 13.31 -9.80
N PRO A 17 2.11 12.78 -10.68
CA PRO A 17 2.09 11.36 -11.02
C PRO A 17 3.43 10.80 -11.50
N ASP A 18 4.19 11.55 -12.30
CA ASP A 18 5.55 11.19 -12.76
C ASP A 18 6.55 11.04 -11.61
N ARG A 19 6.40 11.84 -10.54
CA ARG A 19 7.23 11.74 -9.32
C ARG A 19 6.87 10.50 -8.51
N TYR A 20 5.59 10.18 -8.41
CA TYR A 20 5.17 8.94 -7.75
C TYR A 20 5.64 7.69 -8.50
N GLU A 21 5.58 7.72 -9.83
CA GLU A 21 6.13 6.64 -10.66
C GLU A 21 7.63 6.48 -10.49
N SER A 22 8.40 7.56 -10.66
CA SER A 22 9.87 7.51 -10.63
C SER A 22 10.47 7.28 -9.24
N GLU A 23 9.85 7.82 -8.17
CA GLU A 23 10.43 7.78 -6.83
C GLU A 23 9.85 6.67 -5.94
N PHE A 24 8.61 6.23 -6.20
CA PHE A 24 7.91 5.27 -5.35
C PHE A 24 7.45 4.02 -6.09
N ASN A 25 7.76 3.89 -7.39
CA ASN A 25 7.30 2.79 -8.25
C ASN A 25 5.78 2.62 -8.16
N MET A 26 5.04 3.73 -8.17
CA MET A 26 3.58 3.74 -8.18
C MET A 26 3.10 4.05 -9.60
N PRO A 27 2.79 3.04 -10.43
CA PRO A 27 2.26 3.27 -11.78
C PRO A 27 1.06 4.20 -11.73
N LEU A 28 1.03 5.19 -12.62
CA LEU A 28 -0.01 6.21 -12.74
C LEU A 28 -0.22 7.06 -11.47
N GLY A 29 0.74 7.05 -10.54
CA GLY A 29 0.63 7.74 -9.26
C GLY A 29 -0.45 7.18 -8.33
N HIS A 30 -0.75 5.87 -8.43
CA HIS A 30 -1.81 5.23 -7.63
C HIS A 30 -1.44 5.08 -6.15
N ALA A 31 -1.66 6.14 -5.37
CA ALA A 31 -1.28 6.23 -3.96
C ALA A 31 -2.00 5.23 -3.02
N THR A 32 -3.20 4.76 -3.38
CA THR A 32 -3.98 3.85 -2.51
C THR A 32 -3.42 2.44 -2.43
N GLY A 33 -2.46 2.09 -3.31
CA GLY A 33 -1.73 0.82 -3.32
C GLY A 33 -2.60 -0.38 -3.68
N PHE A 34 -3.63 -0.67 -2.89
CA PHE A 34 -4.62 -1.72 -3.14
C PHE A 34 -5.76 -1.14 -3.97
N ALA A 35 -5.85 -1.53 -5.24
CA ALA A 35 -6.86 -1.02 -6.18
C ALA A 35 -8.28 -1.57 -5.95
N GLY A 36 -8.46 -2.46 -4.96
CA GLY A 36 -9.71 -3.16 -4.71
C GLY A 36 -10.61 -2.47 -3.69
N GLY A 37 -11.91 -2.39 -3.99
CA GLY A 37 -12.93 -2.12 -2.96
C GLY A 37 -13.13 -3.33 -2.01
N PRO A 38 -14.04 -3.26 -1.03
CA PRO A 38 -14.30 -4.36 -0.09
C PRO A 38 -14.63 -5.70 -0.77
N LEU A 39 -15.25 -5.68 -1.95
CA LEU A 39 -15.54 -6.89 -2.72
C LEU A 39 -14.28 -7.60 -3.24
N ALA A 40 -13.20 -6.84 -3.49
CA ALA A 40 -11.91 -7.43 -3.85
C ALA A 40 -11.32 -8.25 -2.71
N ALA A 41 -11.69 -8.01 -1.44
CA ALA A 41 -11.29 -8.88 -0.34
C ALA A 41 -11.85 -10.31 -0.49
N LEU A 42 -12.94 -10.48 -1.23
CA LEU A 42 -13.62 -11.76 -1.44
C LEU A 42 -13.32 -12.40 -2.80
N ARG A 43 -13.06 -11.58 -3.82
CA ARG A 43 -12.92 -12.02 -5.22
C ARG A 43 -11.78 -11.31 -5.96
N ASN A 44 -10.61 -11.17 -5.32
CA ASN A 44 -9.44 -10.68 -6.03
C ASN A 44 -8.99 -11.70 -7.09
N GLN A 45 -8.60 -11.22 -8.27
CA GLN A 45 -7.94 -12.06 -9.27
C GLN A 45 -6.53 -12.49 -8.81
N ASN A 46 -5.91 -11.69 -7.94
CA ASN A 46 -4.62 -11.95 -7.32
C ASN A 46 -4.84 -12.27 -5.83
N PRO A 47 -5.07 -13.56 -5.48
CA PRO A 47 -5.39 -13.96 -4.11
C PRO A 47 -4.28 -13.62 -3.10
N GLU A 48 -3.02 -13.53 -3.52
CA GLU A 48 -1.89 -13.14 -2.69
C GLU A 48 -2.02 -11.72 -2.11
N LEU A 49 -2.79 -10.84 -2.77
CA LEU A 49 -3.03 -9.47 -2.27
C LEU A 49 -4.00 -9.43 -1.09
N THR A 50 -4.74 -10.51 -0.83
CA THR A 50 -5.73 -10.62 0.25
C THR A 50 -5.39 -11.73 1.23
N HIS A 51 -4.81 -12.83 0.76
CA HIS A 51 -4.41 -13.98 1.57
C HIS A 51 -2.95 -13.88 2.05
N TYR A 52 -2.17 -12.94 1.53
CA TYR A 52 -0.75 -12.72 1.86
C TYR A 52 0.20 -13.87 1.49
N GLU A 53 -0.31 -15.04 1.09
CA GLU A 53 0.49 -16.17 0.62
C GLU A 53 0.56 -16.17 -0.90
N THR A 54 1.76 -16.40 -1.43
CA THR A 54 1.98 -16.48 -2.88
C THR A 54 1.96 -17.94 -3.36
N ALA A 55 1.96 -18.16 -4.67
CA ALA A 55 2.11 -19.50 -5.24
C ALA A 55 3.48 -20.16 -4.96
N VAL A 56 4.46 -19.39 -4.47
CA VAL A 56 5.78 -19.89 -4.08
C VAL A 56 5.76 -20.22 -2.58
N PRO A 57 5.97 -21.49 -2.19
CA PRO A 57 5.93 -21.88 -0.78
C PRO A 57 6.93 -21.10 0.07
N GLY A 58 6.46 -20.55 1.20
CA GLY A 58 7.27 -19.77 2.13
C GLY A 58 7.52 -18.31 1.71
N LEU A 59 6.99 -17.86 0.57
CA LEU A 59 7.02 -16.47 0.14
C LEU A 59 5.66 -15.81 0.43
N TYR A 60 5.70 -14.74 1.23
CA TYR A 60 4.54 -13.97 1.64
C TYR A 60 4.62 -12.53 1.14
N LEU A 61 3.48 -11.95 0.79
CA LEU A 61 3.35 -10.61 0.25
C LEU A 61 2.58 -9.71 1.20
N THR A 62 3.12 -8.52 1.49
CA THR A 62 2.50 -7.51 2.35
C THR A 62 2.93 -6.11 1.92
N GLY A 63 2.21 -5.08 2.39
CA GLY A 63 2.50 -3.68 2.09
C GLY A 63 1.25 -2.89 1.72
N ALA A 64 1.44 -1.63 1.32
CA ALA A 64 0.36 -0.71 0.94
C ALA A 64 -0.52 -1.22 -0.21
N ALA A 65 0.03 -2.13 -1.05
CA ALA A 65 -0.65 -2.74 -2.18
C ALA A 65 -1.53 -3.96 -1.84
N THR A 66 -1.54 -4.39 -0.59
CA THR A 66 -2.30 -5.55 -0.12
C THR A 66 -3.43 -5.11 0.81
N PHE A 67 -4.52 -5.87 0.88
CA PHE A 67 -5.67 -5.54 1.72
C PHE A 67 -5.23 -5.33 3.19
N PRO A 68 -5.77 -4.35 3.94
CA PRO A 68 -6.81 -3.37 3.59
C PRO A 68 -6.34 -2.11 2.83
N GLY A 69 -5.12 -2.10 2.29
CA GLY A 69 -4.56 -1.00 1.50
C GLY A 69 -3.82 0.07 2.31
N ALA A 70 -3.34 1.11 1.62
CA ALA A 70 -2.54 2.19 2.22
C ALA A 70 -3.29 3.03 3.28
N GLY A 71 -4.62 2.97 3.30
CA GLY A 71 -5.47 3.74 4.22
C GLY A 71 -5.45 3.26 5.68
N VAL A 72 -5.02 2.02 5.94
CA VAL A 72 -4.92 1.47 7.30
C VAL A 72 -3.50 1.01 7.59
N TRP A 73 -2.70 1.95 8.07
CA TRP A 73 -1.28 1.72 8.38
C TRP A 73 -1.07 0.50 9.29
N GLY A 74 -0.17 -0.39 8.87
CA GLY A 74 0.25 -1.57 9.65
C GLY A 74 -0.74 -2.74 9.69
N ALA A 75 -1.98 -2.59 9.21
CA ALA A 75 -2.97 -3.68 9.24
C ALA A 75 -2.60 -4.85 8.33
N SER A 76 -2.13 -4.57 7.10
CA SER A 76 -1.67 -5.60 6.17
C SER A 76 -0.52 -6.43 6.77
N GLY A 77 0.48 -5.77 7.37
CA GLY A 77 1.62 -6.44 8.00
C GLY A 77 1.20 -7.34 9.16
N ARG A 78 0.28 -6.86 10.02
CA ARG A 78 -0.29 -7.66 11.11
C ARG A 78 -1.01 -8.91 10.58
N ASN A 79 -1.80 -8.76 9.52
CA ASN A 79 -2.55 -9.88 8.95
C ASN A 79 -1.63 -10.91 8.29
N CYS A 80 -0.63 -10.45 7.51
CA CYS A 80 0.40 -11.31 6.95
C CYS A 80 1.13 -12.11 8.04
N ALA A 81 1.53 -11.45 9.13
CA ALA A 81 2.16 -12.13 10.26
C ALA A 81 1.28 -13.23 10.86
N ARG A 82 -0.04 -13.01 10.96
CA ARG A 82 -0.99 -14.03 11.42
C ARG A 82 -1.05 -15.24 10.49
N VAL A 83 -1.09 -15.02 9.17
CA VAL A 83 -1.05 -16.11 8.19
C VAL A 83 0.21 -16.95 8.33
N ILE A 84 1.36 -16.30 8.50
CA ILE A 84 2.65 -16.98 8.72
C ILE A 84 2.62 -17.80 10.01
N THR A 85 2.09 -17.26 11.11
CA THR A 85 2.06 -17.99 12.39
C THR A 85 1.05 -19.14 12.41
N ASP A 86 -0.10 -18.96 11.76
CA ASP A 86 -1.17 -19.96 11.72
C ASP A 86 -0.79 -21.13 10.80
N GLY A 87 -0.13 -20.88 9.66
CA GLY A 87 0.35 -21.91 8.73
C GLY A 87 1.57 -22.71 9.21
N ARG A 88 2.19 -22.32 10.34
CA ARG A 88 3.30 -23.04 10.98
C ARG A 88 2.86 -24.01 12.07
N ARG A 89 1.55 -24.17 12.30
CA ARG A 89 0.96 -25.21 13.17
C ARG A 89 0.69 -26.47 12.38
#